data_AF-A0A9P8HND8-F1
#
_entry.id   AF-A0A9P8HND8-F1
#
_cell.length_a   1.000
_cell.length_b   1.000
_cell.length_c   1.000
_cell.angle_alpha   90.00
_cell.angle_beta   90.00
_cell.angle_gamma   90.00
#
_symmetry.space_group_name_H-M   'P 1'
#
loop_
_entity.id
_entity.type
_entity.pdbx_description
1 polymer ?
#
loop_
_entity_poly.entity_id
_entity_poly.type
_entity_poly.pdbx_seq_one_letter_code
_entity_poly.pdbx_strand_id
1 'polypeptide(L)'
;MLAGLALEFKLDAFVYSSTIPPGPDLDDAFDASHRSKREIELYCKSLGERGLNWTIVRPGFFMENFDGFMGSLAVAILSQGLRKETDIALVASDDIGKVAAGVFQNHGRFTHKTVSITGGCLSMNEIKSAYKDVLGKQMPSVPAVFAWLILKLSSGAQHV
;
A
#
# COMPACT_ATOMS: atom_id res chain seq x y z
N MET A 1 -2.34 16.30 14.08
CA MET A 1 -3.46 17.26 13.96
C MET A 1 -4.81 16.54 13.89
N LEU A 2 -5.12 15.74 12.86
CA LEU A 2 -6.45 15.06 12.74
C LEU A 2 -6.75 14.03 13.84
N ALA A 3 -5.81 13.13 14.16
CA ALA A 3 -6.02 12.14 15.22
C ALA A 3 -6.18 12.78 16.62
N GLY A 4 -5.53 13.92 16.85
CA GLY A 4 -5.68 14.70 18.08
C GLY A 4 -7.08 15.33 18.19
N LEU A 5 -7.59 15.90 17.09
CA LEU A 5 -8.96 16.41 17.03
C LEU A 5 -9.97 15.28 17.21
N ALA A 6 -9.74 14.11 16.62
CA ALA A 6 -10.62 12.96 16.79
C ALA A 6 -10.76 12.54 18.27
N LEU A 7 -9.67 12.61 19.02
CA LEU A 7 -9.67 12.38 20.47
C LEU A 7 -10.43 13.50 21.22
N GLU A 8 -10.14 14.76 20.89
CA GLU A 8 -10.77 15.93 21.52
C GLU A 8 -12.30 15.92 21.38
N PHE A 9 -12.79 15.62 20.17
CA PHE A 9 -14.21 15.52 19.86
C PHE A 9 -14.82 14.15 20.19
N LYS A 10 -14.03 13.23 20.77
CA LYS A 10 -14.47 11.89 21.21
C LYS A 10 -15.18 11.11 20.09
N LEU A 11 -14.58 11.06 18.91
CA LEU A 11 -15.15 10.30 17.79
C LEU A 11 -15.24 8.81 18.13
N ASP A 12 -16.37 8.18 17.79
CA ASP A 12 -16.62 6.76 18.04
C ASP A 12 -15.68 5.84 17.23
N ALA A 13 -15.17 6.33 16.11
CA ALA A 13 -14.27 5.63 15.21
C ALA A 13 -13.31 6.60 14.49
N PHE A 14 -12.02 6.32 14.54
CA PHE A 14 -11.00 7.01 13.74
C PHE A 14 -10.26 6.01 12.85
N VAL A 15 -10.53 6.02 11.54
CA VAL A 15 -9.89 5.10 10.59
C VAL A 15 -8.76 5.82 9.88
N TYR A 16 -7.54 5.30 10.01
CA TYR A 16 -6.36 5.83 9.34
C TYR A 16 -5.88 4.89 8.23
N SER A 17 -5.71 5.43 7.02
CA SER A 17 -5.14 4.69 5.89
C SER A 17 -3.62 4.86 5.85
N SER A 18 -2.93 3.74 6.01
CA SER A 18 -1.47 3.62 5.98
C SER A 18 -1.05 2.86 4.71
N THR A 19 -0.13 1.91 4.83
CA THR A 19 0.35 1.05 3.74
C THR A 19 0.90 -0.25 4.33
N ILE A 20 0.88 -1.33 3.54
CA ILE A 20 1.64 -2.53 3.90
C ILE A 20 3.14 -2.19 3.77
N PRO A 21 3.95 -2.39 4.83
CA PRO A 21 5.40 -2.21 4.74
C PRO A 21 6.02 -3.08 3.65
N PRO A 22 7.04 -2.59 2.92
CA PRO A 22 7.79 -3.42 2.00
C PRO A 22 8.62 -4.47 2.78
N GLY A 23 8.62 -5.72 2.32
CA GLY A 23 9.43 -6.78 2.91
C GLY A 23 8.81 -7.46 4.16
N PRO A 24 9.57 -8.38 4.79
CA PRO A 24 9.07 -9.19 5.90
C PRO A 24 9.02 -8.45 7.24
N ASP A 25 9.75 -7.33 7.36
CA ASP A 25 9.75 -6.52 8.58
C ASP A 25 8.59 -5.52 8.54
N LEU A 26 7.61 -5.74 9.42
CA LEU A 26 6.42 -4.90 9.55
C LEU A 26 6.70 -3.53 10.17
N ASP A 27 7.93 -3.30 10.63
CA ASP A 27 8.44 -2.01 11.07
C ASP A 27 9.27 -1.29 10.00
N ASP A 28 9.51 -1.91 8.83
CA ASP A 28 10.29 -1.30 7.77
C ASP A 28 9.57 -0.08 7.18
N ALA A 29 10.35 0.97 6.96
CA ALA A 29 9.90 2.24 6.42
C ALA A 29 10.99 2.79 5.51
N PHE A 30 11.06 2.18 4.33
CA PHE A 30 12.17 2.34 3.42
C PHE A 30 12.26 3.77 2.83
N ASP A 31 11.14 4.36 2.44
CA ASP A 31 11.08 5.74 1.94
C ASP A 31 10.37 6.72 2.90
N ALA A 32 10.50 8.02 2.61
CA ALA A 32 9.95 9.08 3.44
C ALA A 32 8.42 9.00 3.60
N SER A 33 7.69 8.51 2.60
CA SER A 33 6.24 8.33 2.66
C SER A 33 5.88 7.18 3.60
N HIS A 34 6.57 6.04 3.50
CA HIS A 34 6.39 4.92 4.43
C HIS A 34 6.73 5.31 5.87
N ARG A 35 7.82 6.06 6.09
CA ARG A 35 8.19 6.58 7.43
C ARG A 35 7.10 7.48 8.01
N SER A 36 6.64 8.44 7.22
CA SER A 36 5.59 9.37 7.66
C SER A 36 4.31 8.62 8.04
N LYS A 37 3.90 7.62 7.26
CA LYS A 37 2.71 6.80 7.58
C LYS A 37 2.91 5.99 8.86
N ARG A 38 4.08 5.35 9.03
CA ARG A 38 4.42 4.60 10.25
C ARG A 38 4.41 5.49 11.50
N GLU A 39 4.99 6.69 11.43
CA GLU A 39 4.96 7.64 12.54
C GLU A 39 3.53 8.05 12.91
N ILE A 40 2.66 8.26 11.93
CA ILE A 40 1.25 8.55 12.18
C ILE A 40 0.54 7.34 12.81
N GLU A 41 0.84 6.12 12.39
CA GLU A 41 0.29 4.92 13.05
C GLU A 41 0.69 4.86 14.54
N LEU A 42 1.97 5.07 14.85
CA LEU A 42 2.47 5.08 16.22
C LEU A 42 1.81 6.19 17.04
N TYR A 43 1.61 7.36 16.44
CA TYR A 43 0.89 8.45 17.07
C TYR A 43 -0.59 8.11 17.33
N CYS A 44 -1.29 7.46 16.39
CA CYS A 44 -2.67 7.01 16.62
C CYS A 44 -2.74 6.00 17.76
N LYS A 45 -1.79 5.05 17.80
CA LYS A 45 -1.69 4.03 18.86
C LYS A 45 -1.49 4.66 20.23
N SER A 46 -0.58 5.63 20.36
CA SER A 46 -0.36 6.34 21.63
C SER A 46 -1.55 7.18 22.07
N LEU A 47 -2.32 7.76 21.13
CA LEU A 47 -3.60 8.40 21.46
C LEU A 47 -4.68 7.39 21.86
N GLY A 48 -4.56 6.12 21.45
CA GLY A 48 -5.43 5.04 21.90
C GLY A 48 -5.39 4.83 23.41
N GLU A 49 -4.21 4.96 24.03
CA GLU A 49 -4.03 4.92 25.49
C GLU A 49 -4.80 6.04 26.21
N ARG A 50 -5.12 7.12 25.48
CA ARG A 50 -5.89 8.27 25.97
C ARG A 50 -7.38 8.20 25.61
N GLY A 51 -7.83 7.12 24.97
CA GLY A 51 -9.23 6.88 24.62
C GLY A 51 -9.60 7.08 23.15
N LEU A 52 -8.63 7.25 22.25
CA LEU A 52 -8.94 7.30 20.81
C LEU A 52 -9.31 5.90 20.28
N ASN A 53 -10.51 5.75 19.73
CA ASN A 53 -10.96 4.52 19.07
C ASN A 53 -10.39 4.41 17.65
N TRP A 54 -9.08 4.18 17.52
CA TRP A 54 -8.42 4.09 16.23
C TRP A 54 -8.60 2.71 15.57
N THR A 55 -8.61 2.70 14.23
CA THR A 55 -8.40 1.51 13.39
C THR A 55 -7.40 1.91 12.30
N ILE A 56 -6.42 1.07 12.03
CA ILE A 56 -5.44 1.30 10.95
C ILE A 56 -5.75 0.35 9.80
N VAL A 57 -5.95 0.88 8.60
CA VAL A 57 -6.06 0.07 7.38
C VAL A 57 -4.77 0.20 6.56
N ARG A 58 -4.20 -0.92 6.15
CA ARG A 58 -2.97 -1.01 5.36
C ARG A 58 -3.29 -1.61 3.99
N PRO A 59 -3.64 -0.79 2.99
CA PRO A 59 -3.85 -1.30 1.66
C PRO A 59 -2.53 -1.76 1.01
N GLY A 60 -2.62 -2.76 0.13
CA GLY A 60 -1.53 -3.19 -0.73
C GLY A 60 -1.23 -2.19 -1.86
N PHE A 61 -0.44 -2.61 -2.83
CA PHE A 61 -0.13 -1.85 -4.04
C PHE A 61 -1.37 -1.73 -4.93
N PHE A 62 -1.69 -0.51 -5.37
CA PHE A 62 -2.95 -0.27 -6.08
C PHE A 62 -2.84 -0.80 -7.51
N MET A 63 -3.85 -1.54 -7.96
CA MET A 63 -3.89 -2.06 -9.33
C MET A 63 -3.93 -0.92 -10.36
N GLU A 64 -4.54 0.21 -10.01
CA GLU A 64 -4.63 1.43 -10.82
C GLU A 64 -3.26 2.08 -11.06
N ASN A 65 -2.24 1.77 -10.26
CA ASN A 65 -0.87 2.24 -10.51
C ASN A 65 -0.27 1.66 -11.80
N PHE A 66 -0.93 0.69 -12.44
CA PHE A 66 -0.54 0.14 -13.73
C PHE A 66 -1.16 0.84 -14.94
N ASP A 67 -1.98 1.87 -14.73
CA ASP A 67 -2.67 2.57 -15.81
C ASP A 67 -1.84 3.70 -16.45
N GLY A 68 -2.07 3.89 -17.75
CA GLY A 68 -1.48 4.98 -18.54
C GLY A 68 0.04 4.90 -18.66
N PHE A 69 0.65 6.05 -18.98
CA PHE A 69 2.11 6.14 -19.17
C PHE A 69 2.87 5.87 -17.87
N MET A 70 2.42 6.42 -16.75
CA MET A 70 3.05 6.19 -15.45
C MET A 70 2.95 4.72 -15.03
N GLY A 71 1.87 4.03 -15.40
CA GLY A 71 1.76 2.59 -15.24
C GLY A 71 2.82 1.81 -16.01
N SER A 72 3.09 2.16 -17.26
CA SER A 72 4.14 1.51 -18.04
C SER A 72 5.54 1.71 -17.44
N LEU A 73 5.77 2.82 -16.73
CA LEU A 73 6.99 3.04 -15.97
C LEU A 73 7.02 2.18 -14.70
N ALA A 74 5.91 2.10 -13.96
CA ALA A 74 5.78 1.24 -12.78
C ALA A 74 6.04 -0.24 -13.12
N VAL A 75 5.46 -0.74 -14.22
CA VAL A 75 5.71 -2.11 -14.71
C VAL A 75 7.20 -2.35 -14.93
N ALA A 76 7.90 -1.42 -15.59
CA ALA A 76 9.31 -1.55 -15.89
C ALA A 76 10.17 -1.51 -14.62
N ILE A 77 9.91 -0.57 -13.71
CA ILE A 77 10.61 -0.42 -12.43
C ILE A 77 10.43 -1.67 -11.58
N LEU A 78 9.19 -2.14 -11.38
CA LEU A 78 8.91 -3.32 -10.56
C LEU A 78 9.48 -4.60 -11.18
N SER A 79 9.44 -4.73 -12.51
CA SER A 79 10.01 -5.90 -13.21
C SER A 79 11.54 -5.96 -13.13
N GLN A 80 12.22 -4.82 -12.97
CA GLN A 80 13.68 -4.74 -12.90
C GLN A 80 14.19 -4.69 -11.46
N GLY A 81 13.42 -4.08 -10.55
CA GLY A 81 13.81 -3.85 -9.16
C GLY A 81 13.47 -4.98 -8.20
N LEU A 82 12.51 -5.85 -8.55
CA LEU A 82 12.12 -6.98 -7.70
C LEU A 82 12.72 -8.31 -8.21
N ARG A 83 12.92 -9.25 -7.28
CA ARG A 83 13.22 -10.65 -7.66
C ARG A 83 11.99 -11.23 -8.34
N LYS A 84 12.19 -12.20 -9.24
CA LYS A 84 11.10 -12.76 -10.05
C LYS A 84 10.04 -13.47 -9.20
N GLU A 85 10.46 -13.97 -8.06
CA GLU A 85 9.66 -14.71 -7.07
C GLU A 85 9.07 -13.78 -6.00
N THR A 86 9.29 -12.46 -6.09
CA THR A 86 8.72 -11.51 -5.13
C THR A 86 7.26 -11.25 -5.46
N ASP A 87 6.39 -11.63 -4.53
CA ASP A 87 4.97 -11.33 -4.61
C ASP A 87 4.67 -9.88 -4.20
N ILE A 88 3.76 -9.26 -4.94
CA ILE A 88 3.21 -7.94 -4.66
C ILE A 88 1.79 -8.14 -4.15
N ALA A 89 1.50 -7.66 -2.94
CA ALA A 89 0.13 -7.59 -2.43
C ALA A 89 -0.63 -6.50 -3.19
N LEU A 90 -1.62 -6.87 -3.99
CA LEU A 90 -2.37 -5.97 -4.87
C LEU A 90 -3.75 -5.69 -4.30
N VAL A 91 -4.27 -4.49 -4.52
CA VAL A 91 -5.64 -4.13 -4.14
C VAL A 91 -6.23 -3.16 -5.16
N ALA A 92 -7.52 -3.31 -5.46
CA ALA A 92 -8.25 -2.30 -6.23
C ALA A 92 -8.71 -1.17 -5.28
N SER A 93 -8.59 0.08 -5.71
CA SER A 93 -8.98 1.26 -4.93
C SER A 93 -10.46 1.17 -4.47
N ASP A 94 -11.33 0.67 -5.34
CA ASP A 94 -12.76 0.46 -5.04
C ASP A 94 -12.99 -0.49 -3.85
N ASP A 95 -12.14 -1.50 -3.68
CA ASP A 95 -12.26 -2.46 -2.57
C ASP A 95 -11.77 -1.88 -1.25
N ILE A 96 -10.79 -0.95 -1.28
CA ILE A 96 -10.37 -0.20 -0.09
C ILE A 96 -11.57 0.59 0.47
N GLY A 97 -12.33 1.26 -0.41
CA GLY A 97 -13.52 2.01 -0.02
C GLY A 97 -14.59 1.13 0.63
N LYS A 98 -14.86 -0.05 0.05
CA LYS A 98 -15.82 -1.02 0.62
C LYS A 98 -15.37 -1.53 1.98
N VAL A 99 -14.08 -1.85 2.14
CA VAL A 99 -13.53 -2.29 3.43
C VAL A 99 -13.60 -1.19 4.47
N ALA A 100 -13.23 0.05 4.12
CA ALA A 100 -13.33 1.19 5.03
C ALA A 100 -14.78 1.42 5.49
N ALA A 101 -15.75 1.37 4.58
CA ALA A 101 -17.17 1.43 4.91
C ALA A 101 -17.59 0.30 5.88
N GLY A 102 -17.15 -0.94 5.61
CA GLY A 102 -17.42 -2.09 6.50
C GLY A 102 -16.80 -1.93 7.89
N VAL A 103 -15.59 -1.34 7.98
CA VAL A 103 -14.93 -0.99 9.25
C VAL A 103 -15.76 0.04 10.00
N PHE A 104 -16.21 1.12 9.36
CA PHE A 104 -17.04 2.13 10.02
C PHE A 104 -18.38 1.56 10.52
N GLN A 105 -19.06 0.74 9.71
CA GLN A 105 -20.33 0.10 10.10
C GLN A 105 -20.18 -0.87 11.28
N ASN A 106 -18.98 -1.40 11.50
CA ASN A 106 -18.67 -2.37 12.54
C ASN A 106 -17.56 -1.87 13.48
N HIS A 107 -17.44 -0.56 13.67
CA HIS A 107 -16.24 0.07 14.25
C HIS A 107 -15.82 -0.52 15.60
N GLY A 108 -16.76 -0.89 16.48
CA GLY A 108 -16.46 -1.54 17.76
C GLY A 108 -15.70 -2.87 17.65
N ARG A 109 -15.87 -3.62 16.54
CA ARG A 109 -15.12 -4.86 16.28
C ARG A 109 -13.68 -4.59 15.83
N PHE A 110 -13.44 -3.41 15.27
CA PHE A 110 -12.15 -3.03 14.67
C PHE A 110 -11.40 -2.00 15.51
N THR A 111 -11.92 -1.62 16.68
CA THR A 111 -11.22 -0.74 17.63
C THR A 111 -9.88 -1.35 18.01
N HIS A 112 -8.84 -0.53 17.88
CA HIS A 112 -7.44 -0.86 18.13
C HIS A 112 -6.92 -2.05 17.31
N LYS A 113 -7.44 -2.21 16.09
CA LYS A 113 -6.97 -3.21 15.12
C LYS A 113 -6.24 -2.57 13.95
N THR A 114 -5.25 -3.30 13.45
CA THR A 114 -4.62 -3.04 12.16
C THR A 114 -5.11 -4.11 11.16
N VAL A 115 -5.60 -3.67 10.01
CA VAL A 115 -6.17 -4.54 8.98
C VAL A 115 -5.43 -4.31 7.67
N SER A 116 -4.78 -5.35 7.16
CA SER A 116 -4.18 -5.32 5.82
C SER A 116 -5.25 -5.63 4.77
N ILE A 117 -5.28 -4.87 3.68
CA ILE A 117 -6.27 -5.02 2.61
C ILE A 117 -5.53 -5.41 1.33
N THR A 118 -5.82 -6.61 0.83
CA THR A 118 -5.28 -7.16 -0.41
C THR A 118 -6.36 -7.97 -1.12
N GLY A 119 -6.43 -7.85 -2.44
CA GLY A 119 -7.20 -8.72 -3.33
C GLY A 119 -6.41 -9.97 -3.77
N GLY A 120 -5.10 -10.01 -3.50
CA GLY A 120 -4.24 -11.14 -3.83
C GLY A 120 -2.76 -10.74 -3.82
N CYS A 121 -1.90 -11.74 -3.74
CA CYS A 121 -0.45 -11.57 -3.86
C CYS A 121 0.01 -12.22 -5.15
N LEU A 122 0.65 -11.46 -6.04
CA LEU A 122 1.09 -11.94 -7.34
C LEU A 122 2.49 -11.42 -7.67
N SER A 123 3.30 -12.26 -8.30
CA SER A 123 4.56 -11.85 -8.92
C SER A 123 4.33 -10.99 -10.17
N MET A 124 5.34 -10.23 -10.59
CA MET A 124 5.25 -9.46 -11.84
C MET A 124 4.99 -10.32 -13.09
N ASN A 125 5.38 -11.60 -13.08
CA ASN A 125 5.10 -12.52 -14.18
C ASN A 125 3.63 -12.90 -14.22
N GLU A 126 3.03 -13.20 -13.07
CA GLU A 126 1.60 -13.52 -12.95
C GLU A 126 0.73 -12.32 -13.30
N ILE A 127 1.11 -11.11 -12.85
CA ILE A 127 0.42 -9.86 -13.22
C ILE A 127 0.39 -9.68 -14.74
N LYS A 128 1.54 -9.86 -15.40
CA LYS A 128 1.64 -9.76 -16.87
C LYS A 128 0.84 -10.85 -17.58
N SER A 129 0.82 -12.08 -17.04
CA SER A 129 0.00 -13.17 -17.59
C SER A 129 -1.48 -12.81 -17.50
N ALA A 130 -1.96 -12.45 -16.31
CA ALA A 130 -3.35 -12.06 -16.09
C ALA A 130 -3.77 -10.90 -17.00
N TYR A 131 -2.91 -9.88 -17.17
CA TYR A 131 -3.16 -8.78 -18.10
C TYR A 131 -3.32 -9.28 -19.54
N LYS A 132 -2.42 -10.15 -20.00
CA LYS A 132 -2.45 -10.68 -21.36
C LYS A 132 -3.65 -11.60 -21.60
N ASP A 133 -4.01 -12.41 -20.62
CA ASP A 133 -5.11 -13.37 -20.70
C ASP A 133 -6.46 -12.63 -20.82
N VAL A 134 -6.62 -11.52 -20.10
CA VAL A 134 -7.87 -10.72 -20.13
C VAL A 134 -7.92 -9.76 -21.32
N LEU A 135 -6.81 -9.09 -21.66
CA LEU A 135 -6.80 -8.01 -22.65
C LEU A 135 -6.24 -8.41 -24.03
N GLY A 136 -5.75 -9.65 -24.16
CA GLY A 136 -5.21 -10.19 -25.41
C GLY A 136 -3.90 -9.55 -25.90
N LYS A 137 -3.29 -8.67 -25.12
CA LYS A 137 -2.07 -7.92 -25.47
C LYS A 137 -1.08 -7.86 -24.32
N GLN A 138 0.18 -7.61 -24.63
CA GLN A 138 1.21 -7.47 -23.61
C GLN A 138 0.97 -6.22 -22.77
N MET A 139 1.26 -6.33 -21.47
CA MET A 139 1.21 -5.20 -20.55
C MET A 139 2.22 -4.13 -21.00
N PRO A 140 1.79 -2.86 -21.19
CA PRO A 140 2.69 -1.78 -21.58
C PRO A 140 3.84 -1.63 -20.57
N SER A 141 5.06 -1.50 -21.07
CA SER A 141 6.26 -1.27 -20.27
C SER A 141 7.20 -0.36 -21.04
N VAL A 142 7.78 0.63 -20.36
CA VAL A 142 8.90 1.37 -20.95
C VAL A 142 10.13 0.45 -21.09
N PRO A 143 11.08 0.76 -21.98
CA PRO A 143 12.28 -0.06 -22.13
C PRO A 143 13.07 -0.19 -20.84
N ALA A 144 13.57 -1.39 -20.56
CA ALA A 144 14.27 -1.73 -19.31
C ALA A 144 15.48 -0.81 -19.02
N VAL A 145 16.16 -0.31 -20.05
CA VAL A 145 17.26 0.65 -19.92
C VAL A 145 16.82 1.92 -19.18
N PHE A 146 15.63 2.45 -19.45
CA PHE A 146 15.13 3.65 -18.77
C PHE A 146 14.82 3.36 -17.30
N ALA A 147 14.17 2.24 -17.02
CA ALA A 147 13.90 1.82 -15.65
C ALA A 147 15.19 1.58 -14.86
N TRP A 148 16.18 0.91 -15.44
CA TRP A 148 17.49 0.68 -14.83
C TRP A 148 18.23 1.99 -14.53
N LEU A 149 18.16 2.97 -15.43
CA LEU A 149 18.81 4.27 -15.26
C LEU A 149 18.16 5.06 -14.11
N ILE A 150 16.82 5.01 -14.02
CA ILE A 150 16.07 5.57 -12.90
C ILE A 150 16.42 4.87 -11.59
N LEU A 151 16.44 3.54 -11.57
CA LEU A 151 16.78 2.74 -10.39
C LEU A 151 18.20 3.02 -9.88
N LYS A 152 19.17 3.23 -10.80
CA LYS A 152 20.54 3.62 -10.43
C LYS A 152 20.65 5.02 -9.85
N LEU A 153 19.82 5.96 -10.32
CA LEU A 153 19.79 7.33 -9.80
C LEU A 153 19.02 7.41 -8.48
N SER A 154 18.04 6.54 -8.26
CA SER A 154 17.37 6.40 -6.99
C SER A 154 18.25 5.60 -6.02
N SER A 155 18.99 6.30 -5.16
CA SER A 155 19.78 5.67 -4.09
C SER A 155 18.95 4.81 -3.11
N GLY A 156 17.62 4.80 -3.24
CA GLY A 156 16.71 3.97 -2.46
C GLY A 156 16.44 2.57 -3.03
N ALA A 157 16.54 2.30 -4.33
CA ALA A 157 16.06 0.99 -4.81
C ALA A 157 17.04 -0.18 -4.63
N GLN A 158 18.23 0.05 -4.05
CA GLN A 158 19.34 -0.92 -4.04
C GLN A 158 19.35 -1.91 -2.87
N HIS A 159 18.38 -1.84 -1.93
CA HIS A 159 18.43 -2.61 -0.68
C HIS A 159 17.15 -3.41 -0.33
N VAL A 160 16.36 -3.84 -1.33
CA VAL A 160 15.19 -4.73 -1.14
C VAL A 160 15.45 -6.11 -1.75
#